data_AF-A0AAQ4DJR1-F1
#
_entry.id   AF-A0AAQ4DJR1-F1
#
_cell.length_a   1.000
_cell.length_b   1.000
_cell.length_c   1.000
_cell.angle_alpha   90.00
_cell.angle_beta   90.00
_cell.angle_gamma   90.00
#
_symmetry.space_group_name_H-M   'P 1'
#
loop_
_entity.id
_entity.type
_entity.pdbx_description
1 polymer ?
#
loop_
_entity_poly.entity_id
_entity_poly.type
_entity_poly.pdbx_seq_one_letter_code
_entity_poly.pdbx_strand_id
1 'polypeptide(L)'
;MTSIGEPFPLTTVTNEADAFRTFCVQPGPTDTSVVVTQGQLSASLLELEGRPFKLRTWNTSHAEPFTCPVVYDALRSKYVAASKSSLLILPQQDVNEAAAATTREKIALPSRVFAVLHRHCSEPLIVLNSGVCATLTELQASEKGETKRVCEQDEELVSVEAAASDRDASTTVVLAVAATRKESAHRCRVFHIGATGSKLVSETSVSKSEAHAICLFNGNLLSLGEDGSLGGRKLPVTAPDLKKAATTLAAFDDTRVLVGFGDRMLVWNVRFGTLESSRTLEAQAVKRWGLVRTEACFVTSASNHNVMCASVKLGRPTLCQAVGLGAGVEGSVPTASVVAAQICAWETEHVAEALAPVADTVPERDLVSLLGRLFRKGSTPAPGSAEMSVLHNVLRCPHTCTTLTQCLHDVLSVEQATALIIYLLSLLENYSMADLEEMPLTKVMDWLACLLDAHFNHWALDTGPLAIGELLDRLAVAVSNIRELFCDLCEVEQWLLVILKKVDTLQFESRSPYAIVPFEI
;
A
#
# COMPACT_ATOMS: atom_id res chain seq x y z
N MET A 1 -8.76 0.47 6.55
CA MET A 1 -8.24 -0.81 7.08
C MET A 1 -7.86 -1.68 5.90
N THR A 2 -6.75 -2.42 5.96
CA THR A 2 -6.39 -3.36 4.89
C THR A 2 -7.40 -4.51 4.87
N SER A 3 -7.98 -4.79 3.71
CA SER A 3 -9.02 -5.82 3.58
C SER A 3 -8.87 -6.60 2.28
N ILE A 4 -9.04 -7.91 2.37
CA ILE A 4 -9.14 -8.80 1.23
C ILE A 4 -10.63 -9.00 0.88
N GLY A 5 -11.00 -8.72 -0.37
CA GLY A 5 -12.34 -8.91 -0.92
C GLY A 5 -12.68 -10.38 -1.22
N GLU A 6 -13.95 -10.66 -1.54
CA GLU A 6 -14.39 -12.01 -1.91
C GLU A 6 -13.80 -12.43 -3.25
N PRO A 7 -13.21 -13.64 -3.33
CA PRO A 7 -12.71 -14.16 -4.59
C PRO A 7 -13.84 -14.34 -5.60
N PHE A 8 -13.63 -13.84 -6.82
CA PHE A 8 -14.55 -14.03 -7.93
C PHE A 8 -13.85 -14.72 -9.11
N PRO A 9 -14.58 -15.56 -9.89
CA PRO A 9 -13.99 -16.26 -11.03
C PRO A 9 -13.78 -15.30 -12.21
N LEU A 10 -12.61 -15.39 -12.84
CA LEU A 10 -12.27 -14.69 -14.08
C LEU A 10 -12.56 -15.57 -15.30
N THR A 11 -11.90 -16.72 -15.37
CA THR A 11 -11.95 -17.62 -16.53
C THR A 11 -11.37 -18.99 -16.14
N THR A 12 -11.50 -19.97 -17.02
CA THR A 12 -10.88 -21.29 -16.89
C THR A 12 -9.53 -21.31 -17.62
N VAL A 13 -8.52 -21.92 -17.01
CA VAL A 13 -7.23 -22.19 -17.67
C VAL A 13 -7.05 -23.69 -17.88
N THR A 14 -6.24 -24.07 -18.86
CA THR A 14 -5.81 -25.45 -19.06
C THR A 14 -4.65 -25.77 -18.13
N ASN A 15 -4.41 -27.07 -17.89
CA ASN A 15 -3.23 -27.54 -17.15
C ASN A 15 -1.89 -27.10 -17.78
N GLU A 16 -1.90 -26.72 -19.07
CA GLU A 16 -0.70 -26.25 -19.75
C GLU A 16 -0.28 -24.86 -19.28
N ALA A 17 -1.22 -24.04 -18.77
CA ALA A 17 -0.90 -22.74 -18.20
C ALA A 17 0.02 -22.84 -16.98
N ASP A 18 0.01 -23.99 -16.29
CA ASP A 18 0.91 -24.25 -15.17
C ASP A 18 2.36 -24.54 -15.59
N ALA A 19 2.58 -24.90 -16.87
CA ALA A 19 3.91 -25.09 -17.40
C ALA A 19 4.66 -23.77 -17.60
N PHE A 20 3.96 -22.64 -17.58
CA PHE A 20 4.58 -21.32 -17.61
C PHE A 20 5.38 -21.07 -16.34
N ARG A 21 6.54 -20.42 -16.49
CA ARG A 21 7.43 -20.04 -15.38
C ARG A 21 6.89 -18.83 -14.60
N THR A 22 6.25 -17.90 -15.30
CA THR A 22 5.55 -16.76 -14.72
C THR A 22 4.05 -17.02 -14.62
N PHE A 23 3.37 -16.26 -13.77
CA PHE A 23 1.93 -16.42 -13.54
C PHE A 23 1.12 -16.11 -14.82
N CYS A 24 0.07 -16.90 -15.08
CA CYS A 24 -0.70 -16.84 -16.33
C CYS A 24 -1.58 -15.59 -16.48
N VAL A 25 -1.76 -14.82 -15.40
CA VAL A 25 -2.43 -13.51 -15.41
C VAL A 25 -1.38 -12.42 -15.40
N GLN A 26 -1.50 -11.47 -16.31
CA GLN A 26 -0.61 -10.32 -16.47
C GLN A 26 -1.40 -9.01 -16.51
N PRO A 27 -0.80 -7.87 -16.14
CA PRO A 27 -1.45 -6.56 -16.26
C PRO A 27 -1.90 -6.25 -17.69
N GLY A 28 -3.11 -5.69 -17.84
CA GLY A 28 -3.63 -5.15 -19.10
C GLY A 28 -3.24 -3.69 -19.35
N PRO A 29 -3.83 -3.04 -20.37
CA PRO A 29 -3.59 -1.63 -20.69
C PRO A 29 -4.12 -0.64 -19.65
N THR A 30 -5.22 -0.96 -18.97
CA THR A 30 -5.85 -0.14 -17.94
C THR A 30 -5.60 -0.73 -16.54
N ASP A 31 -5.79 0.06 -15.48
CA ASP A 31 -5.72 -0.41 -14.08
C ASP A 31 -6.72 -1.52 -13.75
N THR A 32 -7.77 -1.60 -14.56
CA THR A 32 -8.92 -2.45 -14.38
C THR A 32 -8.95 -3.60 -15.38
N SER A 33 -7.93 -3.75 -16.23
CA SER A 33 -7.85 -4.86 -17.19
C SER A 33 -6.69 -5.79 -16.92
N VAL A 34 -6.90 -7.07 -17.23
CA VAL A 34 -5.92 -8.14 -17.09
C VAL A 34 -5.89 -9.00 -18.33
N VAL A 35 -4.70 -9.49 -18.67
CA VAL A 35 -4.50 -10.49 -19.73
C VAL A 35 -4.36 -11.84 -19.07
N VAL A 36 -5.28 -12.76 -19.37
CA VAL A 36 -5.22 -14.15 -18.90
C VAL A 36 -4.83 -15.06 -20.05
N THR A 37 -3.70 -15.74 -19.90
CA THR A 37 -3.26 -16.77 -20.86
C THR A 37 -3.86 -18.11 -20.45
N GLN A 38 -4.92 -18.54 -21.14
CA GLN A 38 -5.65 -19.77 -20.80
C GLN A 38 -4.81 -21.03 -20.97
N GLY A 39 -3.85 -21.04 -21.88
CA GLY A 39 -3.00 -22.19 -22.14
C GLY A 39 -2.05 -21.90 -23.29
N GLN A 40 -1.56 -22.96 -23.96
CA GLN A 40 -0.63 -22.76 -25.08
C GLN A 40 -1.28 -22.18 -26.33
N LEU A 41 -2.61 -22.23 -26.45
CA LEU A 41 -3.31 -21.90 -27.69
C LEU A 41 -4.21 -20.68 -27.60
N SER A 42 -4.48 -20.18 -26.40
CA SER A 42 -5.40 -19.06 -26.22
C SER A 42 -5.00 -18.14 -25.07
N ALA A 43 -5.23 -16.86 -25.29
CA ALA A 43 -5.11 -15.79 -24.30
C ALA A 43 -6.29 -14.83 -24.45
N SER A 44 -6.72 -14.18 -23.38
CA SER A 44 -7.84 -13.25 -23.40
C SER A 44 -7.56 -12.00 -22.58
N LEU A 45 -8.08 -10.87 -23.05
CA LEU A 45 -8.14 -9.63 -22.30
C LEU A 45 -9.49 -9.58 -21.57
N LEU A 46 -9.44 -9.34 -20.26
CA LEU A 46 -10.61 -9.24 -19.39
C LEU A 46 -10.63 -7.87 -18.71
N GLU A 47 -11.81 -7.30 -18.55
CA GLU A 47 -12.05 -6.14 -17.69
C GLU A 47 -12.55 -6.62 -16.32
N LEU A 48 -12.06 -6.01 -15.25
CA LEU A 48 -12.35 -6.34 -13.86
C LEU A 48 -13.40 -5.43 -13.22
N GLU A 49 -13.72 -4.27 -13.83
CA GLU A 49 -14.75 -3.36 -13.30
C GLU A 49 -16.14 -4.01 -13.31
N GLY A 50 -16.74 -4.09 -12.12
CA GLY A 50 -18.06 -4.69 -11.94
C GLY A 50 -18.01 -6.22 -12.04
N ARG A 51 -18.68 -6.78 -13.06
CA ARG A 51 -18.66 -8.22 -13.33
C ARG A 51 -17.61 -8.49 -14.42
N PRO A 52 -16.63 -9.39 -14.19
CA PRO A 52 -15.60 -9.64 -15.18
C PRO A 52 -16.20 -10.01 -16.52
N PHE A 53 -15.83 -9.28 -17.57
CA PHE A 53 -16.26 -9.58 -18.92
C PHE A 53 -15.08 -9.60 -19.88
N LYS A 54 -15.20 -10.45 -20.88
CA LYS A 54 -14.14 -10.73 -21.82
C LYS A 54 -14.18 -9.72 -22.95
N LEU A 55 -13.13 -8.92 -23.06
CA LEU A 55 -12.95 -7.92 -24.11
C LEU A 55 -12.47 -8.56 -25.40
N ARG A 56 -11.50 -9.48 -25.31
CA ARG A 56 -10.87 -10.08 -26.50
C ARG A 56 -10.31 -11.47 -26.24
N THR A 57 -10.14 -12.26 -27.31
CA THR A 57 -9.35 -13.49 -27.35
C THR A 57 -8.30 -13.43 -28.46
N TRP A 58 -7.11 -13.94 -28.19
CA TRP A 58 -6.14 -14.32 -29.22
C TRP A 58 -5.96 -15.83 -29.21
N ASN A 59 -6.08 -16.45 -30.37
CA ASN A 59 -5.82 -17.87 -30.56
C ASN A 59 -4.53 -18.08 -31.35
N THR A 60 -3.75 -19.11 -31.04
CA THR A 60 -2.59 -19.50 -31.83
C THR A 60 -2.71 -20.95 -32.30
N SER A 61 -1.86 -21.34 -33.26
CA SER A 61 -1.83 -22.69 -33.80
C SER A 61 -0.94 -23.61 -32.97
N HIS A 62 -1.12 -24.92 -33.10
CA HIS A 62 -0.23 -25.92 -32.49
C HIS A 62 1.22 -25.82 -32.99
N ALA A 63 1.47 -25.20 -34.15
CA ALA A 63 2.83 -24.97 -34.64
C ALA A 63 3.55 -23.86 -33.85
N GLU A 64 2.79 -22.88 -33.35
CA GLU A 64 3.28 -21.69 -32.65
C GLU A 64 2.60 -21.50 -31.28
N PRO A 65 2.73 -22.48 -30.37
CA PRO A 65 2.12 -22.39 -29.05
C PRO A 65 2.74 -21.25 -28.23
N PHE A 66 1.94 -20.62 -27.38
CA PHE A 66 2.41 -19.76 -26.31
C PHE A 66 3.25 -20.59 -25.34
N THR A 67 4.48 -20.14 -25.12
CA THR A 67 5.43 -20.72 -24.17
C THR A 67 5.61 -19.88 -22.91
N CYS A 68 5.12 -18.65 -22.93
CA CYS A 68 5.05 -17.74 -21.80
C CYS A 68 3.67 -17.04 -21.82
N PRO A 69 3.23 -16.47 -20.67
CA PRO A 69 2.06 -15.63 -20.63
C PRO A 69 2.18 -14.43 -21.56
N VAL A 70 1.06 -14.00 -22.13
CA VAL A 70 0.97 -12.81 -22.98
C VAL A 70 1.08 -11.56 -22.11
N VAL A 71 1.94 -10.62 -22.52
CA VAL A 71 2.21 -9.38 -21.79
C VAL A 71 1.85 -8.17 -22.65
N TYR A 72 1.29 -7.14 -22.04
CA TYR A 72 1.05 -5.85 -22.70
C TYR A 72 2.32 -5.00 -22.75
N ASP A 73 2.66 -4.52 -23.94
CA ASP A 73 3.70 -3.52 -24.21
C ASP A 73 3.06 -2.13 -24.23
N ALA A 74 3.29 -1.38 -23.15
CA ALA A 74 2.74 -0.05 -22.98
C ALA A 74 3.33 0.97 -23.95
N LEU A 75 4.59 0.82 -24.37
CA LEU A 75 5.24 1.77 -25.28
C LEU A 75 4.65 1.66 -26.68
N ARG A 76 4.45 0.43 -27.17
CA ARG A 76 3.92 0.18 -28.52
C ARG A 76 2.41 0.04 -28.57
N SER A 77 1.73 0.01 -27.41
CA SER A 77 0.31 -0.32 -27.28
C SER A 77 -0.06 -1.66 -27.92
N LYS A 78 0.83 -2.65 -27.86
CA LYS A 78 0.64 -3.98 -28.46
C LYS A 78 0.75 -5.08 -27.41
N TYR A 79 0.38 -6.31 -27.78
CA TYR A 79 0.53 -7.47 -26.92
C TYR A 79 1.65 -8.36 -27.45
N VAL A 80 2.51 -8.81 -26.56
CA VAL A 80 3.69 -9.62 -26.88
C VAL A 80 3.50 -11.00 -26.29
N ALA A 81 3.62 -12.02 -27.14
CA ALA A 81 3.62 -13.42 -26.73
C ALA A 81 4.93 -14.08 -27.17
N ALA A 82 5.37 -15.09 -26.43
CA ALA A 82 6.55 -15.86 -26.79
C ALA A 82 6.17 -17.26 -27.28
N SER A 83 6.75 -17.67 -28.40
CA SER A 83 6.68 -19.05 -28.91
C SER A 83 8.09 -19.58 -29.16
N LYS A 84 8.57 -20.43 -28.25
CA LYS A 84 9.92 -21.05 -28.31
C LYS A 84 11.01 -19.98 -28.45
N SER A 85 11.67 -19.89 -29.60
CA SER A 85 12.73 -18.92 -29.92
C SER A 85 12.22 -17.77 -30.80
N SER A 86 10.95 -17.42 -30.68
CA SER A 86 10.36 -16.31 -31.41
C SER A 86 9.36 -15.54 -30.56
N LEU A 87 9.24 -14.25 -30.83
CA LEU A 87 8.20 -13.39 -30.28
C LEU A 87 7.12 -13.15 -31.33
N LEU A 88 5.88 -13.16 -30.87
CA LEU A 88 4.69 -12.91 -31.65
C LEU A 88 4.08 -11.60 -31.14
N ILE A 89 3.99 -10.60 -32.02
CA ILE A 89 3.29 -9.36 -31.72
C ILE A 89 1.83 -9.55 -32.15
N LEU A 90 0.94 -9.57 -31.18
CA LEU A 90 -0.49 -9.80 -31.41
C LEU A 90 -1.19 -8.48 -31.78
N PRO A 91 -2.15 -8.52 -32.72
CA PRO A 91 -2.84 -7.33 -33.20
C PRO A 91 -3.72 -6.70 -32.11
N GLN A 92 -3.84 -5.37 -32.18
CA GLN A 92 -4.65 -4.54 -31.28
C GLN A 92 -6.11 -4.36 -31.75
N GLN A 93 -6.47 -4.79 -32.96
CA GLN A 93 -7.82 -4.71 -33.52
C GLN A 93 -8.39 -6.11 -33.77
N ASP A 94 -9.72 -6.23 -33.75
CA ASP A 94 -10.43 -7.45 -34.16
C ASP A 94 -10.38 -7.58 -35.68
N VAL A 95 -9.21 -7.97 -36.17
CA VAL A 95 -9.07 -8.44 -37.54
C VAL A 95 -9.70 -9.84 -37.57
N ASN A 96 -10.57 -10.14 -38.54
CA ASN A 96 -11.13 -11.49 -38.77
C ASN A 96 -10.07 -12.57 -38.52
N GLU A 97 -10.42 -13.69 -37.86
CA GLU A 97 -9.47 -14.73 -37.41
C GLU A 97 -8.49 -15.19 -38.50
N ALA A 98 -8.94 -15.26 -39.76
CA ALA A 98 -8.13 -15.61 -40.93
C ALA A 98 -7.08 -14.54 -41.31
N ALA A 99 -7.39 -13.26 -41.10
CA ALA A 99 -6.49 -12.13 -41.34
C ALA A 99 -5.64 -11.79 -40.10
N ALA A 100 -6.09 -12.15 -38.89
CA ALA A 100 -5.32 -12.01 -37.67
C ALA A 100 -4.07 -12.91 -37.63
N ALA A 101 -4.04 -14.02 -38.38
CA ALA A 101 -2.88 -14.89 -38.52
C ALA A 101 -1.82 -14.30 -39.46
N THR A 102 -2.23 -13.56 -40.50
CA THR A 102 -1.33 -12.92 -41.48
C THR A 102 -0.81 -11.54 -41.04
N THR A 103 -1.48 -10.87 -40.10
CA THR A 103 -1.01 -9.60 -39.52
C THR A 103 -0.07 -9.75 -38.32
N ARG A 104 0.25 -10.99 -37.89
CA ARG A 104 1.15 -11.22 -36.76
C ARG A 104 2.59 -10.99 -37.18
N GLU A 105 3.22 -10.00 -36.57
CA GLU A 105 4.65 -9.78 -36.72
C GLU A 105 5.40 -10.82 -35.86
N LYS A 106 6.31 -11.55 -36.49
CA LYS A 106 7.13 -12.59 -35.86
C LYS A 106 8.58 -12.15 -35.85
N ILE A 107 9.18 -12.17 -34.67
CA ILE A 107 10.57 -11.78 -34.47
C ILE A 107 11.35 -13.01 -34.00
N ALA A 108 12.31 -13.45 -34.81
CA ALA A 108 13.18 -14.58 -34.47
C ALA A 108 14.24 -14.14 -33.44
N LEU A 109 14.50 -15.00 -32.47
CA LEU A 109 15.45 -14.75 -31.38
C LEU A 109 16.58 -15.78 -31.37
N PRO A 110 17.77 -15.40 -30.85
CA PRO A 110 18.94 -16.26 -30.86
C PRO A 110 18.82 -17.47 -29.92
N SER A 111 17.92 -17.42 -28.94
CA SER A 111 17.67 -18.50 -27.98
C SER A 111 16.19 -18.56 -27.62
N ARG A 112 15.80 -19.66 -26.97
CA ARG A 112 14.44 -19.84 -26.46
C ARG A 112 14.13 -18.77 -25.41
N VAL A 113 12.93 -18.20 -25.46
CA VAL A 113 12.43 -17.28 -24.45
C VAL A 113 12.15 -18.04 -23.17
N PHE A 114 12.73 -17.55 -22.07
CA PHE A 114 12.51 -18.05 -20.71
C PHE A 114 11.28 -17.40 -20.09
N ALA A 115 11.19 -16.07 -20.16
CA ALA A 115 10.10 -15.27 -19.64
C ALA A 115 9.95 -13.96 -20.41
N VAL A 116 8.73 -13.43 -20.42
CA VAL A 116 8.42 -12.06 -20.83
C VAL A 116 7.91 -11.34 -19.60
N LEU A 117 8.59 -10.28 -19.17
CA LEU A 117 8.29 -9.56 -17.93
C LEU A 117 7.66 -8.21 -18.27
N HIS A 118 6.51 -7.93 -17.65
CA HIS A 118 5.83 -6.65 -17.79
C HIS A 118 6.66 -5.50 -17.18
N ARG A 119 6.58 -4.32 -17.79
CA ARG A 119 7.18 -3.08 -17.29
C ARG A 119 6.13 -1.96 -17.35
N HIS A 120 6.01 -1.19 -16.28
CA HIS A 120 5.10 -0.05 -16.24
C HIS A 120 5.57 1.04 -17.20
N CYS A 121 4.68 1.49 -18.09
CA CYS A 121 4.94 2.58 -19.05
C CYS A 121 6.17 2.39 -19.96
N SER A 122 6.61 1.14 -20.20
CA SER A 122 7.80 0.85 -21.02
C SER A 122 7.63 -0.47 -21.78
N GLU A 123 8.53 -0.76 -22.74
CA GLU A 123 8.59 -2.06 -23.42
C GLU A 123 8.87 -3.19 -22.42
N PRO A 124 8.27 -4.38 -22.62
CA PRO A 124 8.50 -5.54 -21.78
C PRO A 124 9.95 -6.01 -21.88
N LEU A 125 10.44 -6.60 -20.78
CA LEU A 125 11.77 -7.20 -20.73
C LEU A 125 11.68 -8.67 -21.13
N ILE A 126 12.43 -9.05 -22.17
CA ILE A 126 12.51 -10.42 -22.66
C ILE A 126 13.74 -11.07 -22.04
N VAL A 127 13.51 -12.20 -21.36
CA VAL A 127 14.57 -13.02 -20.78
C VAL A 127 14.70 -14.29 -21.61
N LEU A 128 15.90 -14.55 -22.10
CA LEU A 128 16.22 -15.77 -22.85
C LEU A 128 16.78 -16.85 -21.92
N ASN A 129 16.66 -18.11 -22.32
CA ASN A 129 17.26 -19.25 -21.61
C ASN A 129 18.78 -19.15 -21.50
N SER A 130 19.43 -18.37 -22.37
CA SER A 130 20.86 -18.04 -22.28
C SER A 130 21.20 -17.05 -21.16
N GLY A 131 20.20 -16.58 -20.42
CA GLY A 131 20.33 -15.54 -19.40
C GLY A 131 20.49 -14.14 -19.94
N VAL A 132 20.23 -13.90 -21.22
CA VAL A 132 20.22 -12.55 -21.79
C VAL A 132 18.89 -11.89 -21.46
N CYS A 133 18.93 -10.67 -20.92
CA CYS A 133 17.78 -9.82 -20.64
C CYS A 133 17.84 -8.58 -21.54
N ALA A 134 16.83 -8.39 -22.40
CA ALA A 134 16.79 -7.25 -23.31
C ALA A 134 15.35 -6.87 -23.67
N THR A 135 15.15 -5.62 -24.04
CA THR A 135 13.90 -5.13 -24.64
C THR A 135 13.77 -5.56 -26.09
N LEU A 136 12.56 -5.42 -26.66
CA LEU A 136 12.33 -5.76 -28.06
C LEU A 136 13.21 -4.91 -28.99
N THR A 137 13.30 -3.61 -28.70
CA THR A 137 14.11 -2.67 -29.47
C THR A 137 15.59 -3.03 -29.42
N GLU A 138 16.12 -3.40 -28.26
CA GLU A 138 17.53 -3.82 -28.12
C GLU A 138 17.82 -5.11 -28.91
N LEU A 139 16.91 -6.08 -28.90
CA LEU A 139 17.07 -7.33 -29.65
C LEU A 139 17.03 -7.13 -31.16
N GLN A 140 16.24 -6.17 -31.64
CA GLN A 140 16.19 -5.81 -33.06
C GLN A 140 17.40 -4.98 -33.51
N ALA A 141 17.97 -4.17 -32.61
CA ALA A 141 19.12 -3.33 -32.90
C ALA A 141 20.49 -4.03 -32.78
N SER A 142 20.55 -5.16 -32.07
CA SER A 142 21.82 -5.81 -31.70
C SER A 142 22.39 -6.72 -32.79
N GLU A 143 23.23 -6.18 -33.67
CA GLU A 143 24.28 -6.97 -34.35
C GLU A 143 25.62 -6.97 -33.57
N LYS A 144 25.84 -6.05 -32.61
CA LYS A 144 27.13 -5.89 -31.87
C LYS A 144 27.01 -5.28 -30.44
N GLY A 145 25.90 -5.48 -29.72
CA GLY A 145 25.73 -4.93 -28.36
C GLY A 145 26.20 -5.88 -27.24
N GLU A 146 26.85 -5.36 -26.19
CA GLU A 146 27.06 -6.08 -24.94
C GLU A 146 25.71 -6.57 -24.39
N THR A 147 25.50 -7.88 -24.40
CA THR A 147 24.24 -8.46 -23.95
C THR A 147 24.19 -8.48 -22.41
N LYS A 148 23.18 -7.83 -21.84
CA LYS A 148 22.93 -7.77 -20.39
C LYS A 148 22.59 -9.18 -19.90
N ARG A 149 23.59 -9.89 -19.37
CA ARG A 149 23.47 -11.30 -19.00
C ARG A 149 23.27 -11.45 -17.49
N VAL A 150 22.20 -12.11 -17.07
CA VAL A 150 21.83 -12.31 -15.66
C VAL A 150 22.26 -13.67 -15.08
N CYS A 151 22.75 -14.56 -15.94
CA CYS A 151 23.13 -15.93 -15.60
C CYS A 151 24.47 -16.29 -16.23
N GLU A 152 25.34 -16.98 -15.48
CA GLU A 152 26.63 -17.43 -16.01
C GLU A 152 26.45 -18.57 -17.02
N GLN A 153 27.52 -18.94 -17.74
CA GLN A 153 27.45 -19.98 -18.78
C GLN A 153 27.12 -21.37 -18.23
N ASP A 154 27.53 -21.68 -17.00
CA ASP A 154 27.35 -22.99 -16.36
C ASP A 154 26.10 -23.05 -15.45
N GLU A 155 25.30 -21.99 -15.45
CA GLU A 155 24.12 -21.84 -14.62
C GLU A 155 22.83 -21.99 -15.46
N GLU A 156 21.79 -22.54 -14.83
CA GLU A 156 20.46 -22.64 -15.41
C GLU A 156 19.49 -21.71 -14.66
N LEU A 157 18.78 -20.85 -15.39
CA LEU A 157 17.75 -19.99 -14.82
C LEU A 157 16.57 -20.82 -14.30
N VAL A 158 16.17 -20.53 -13.06
CA VAL A 158 15.08 -21.21 -12.36
C VAL A 158 13.85 -20.32 -12.28
N SER A 159 14.02 -19.07 -11.87
CA SER A 159 12.96 -18.07 -11.81
C SER A 159 13.49 -16.67 -12.08
N VAL A 160 12.59 -15.80 -12.55
CA VAL A 160 12.88 -14.38 -12.73
C VAL A 160 11.65 -13.56 -12.35
N GLU A 161 11.89 -12.48 -11.63
CA GLU A 161 10.88 -11.46 -11.31
C GLU A 161 11.40 -10.07 -11.67
N ALA A 162 10.49 -9.16 -12.00
CA ALA A 162 10.82 -7.77 -12.26
C ALA A 162 9.88 -6.84 -11.48
N ALA A 163 10.43 -5.75 -10.97
CA ALA A 163 9.69 -4.64 -10.40
C ALA A 163 10.20 -3.31 -10.97
N ALA A 164 9.36 -2.28 -10.99
CA ALA A 164 9.81 -0.93 -11.26
C ALA A 164 10.76 -0.46 -10.14
N SER A 165 11.73 0.39 -10.48
CA SER A 165 12.55 1.06 -9.47
C SER A 165 11.81 2.27 -8.91
N ASP A 166 11.82 2.44 -7.58
CA ASP A 166 11.23 3.61 -6.91
C ASP A 166 11.95 4.92 -7.26
N ARG A 167 13.23 4.84 -7.66
CA ARG A 167 14.07 6.03 -7.91
C ARG A 167 13.94 6.56 -9.33
N ASP A 168 13.71 5.68 -10.28
CA ASP A 168 13.68 5.98 -11.71
C ASP A 168 12.76 4.99 -12.43
N ALA A 169 11.62 5.49 -12.91
CA ALA A 169 10.63 4.70 -13.62
C ALA A 169 11.19 4.03 -14.90
N SER A 170 12.30 4.54 -15.45
CA SER A 170 12.95 3.94 -16.62
C SER A 170 13.82 2.73 -16.27
N THR A 171 14.19 2.57 -15.00
CA THR A 171 15.02 1.48 -14.51
C THR A 171 14.15 0.38 -13.90
N THR A 172 14.40 -0.87 -14.31
CA THR A 172 13.69 -2.06 -13.81
C THR A 172 14.63 -2.90 -12.98
N VAL A 173 14.18 -3.26 -11.78
CA VAL A 173 14.91 -4.15 -10.89
C VAL A 173 14.51 -5.58 -11.24
N VAL A 174 15.50 -6.43 -11.50
CA VAL A 174 15.28 -7.83 -11.89
C VAL A 174 15.94 -8.75 -10.88
N LEU A 175 15.15 -9.62 -10.26
CA LEU A 175 15.64 -10.74 -9.48
C LEU A 175 15.75 -11.96 -10.37
N ALA A 176 16.96 -12.47 -10.58
CA ALA A 176 17.23 -13.71 -11.29
C ALA A 176 17.70 -14.77 -10.30
N VAL A 177 17.03 -15.92 -10.30
CA VAL A 177 17.44 -17.09 -9.51
C VAL A 177 17.98 -18.14 -10.46
N ALA A 178 19.24 -18.49 -10.28
CA ALA A 178 19.93 -19.49 -11.08
C ALA A 178 20.40 -20.66 -10.20
N ALA A 179 20.51 -21.84 -10.80
CA ALA A 179 21.07 -23.02 -10.15
C ALA A 179 22.25 -23.54 -10.97
N THR A 180 23.33 -23.92 -10.30
CA THR A 180 24.37 -24.74 -10.93
C THR A 180 23.98 -26.21 -10.80
N ARG A 181 24.30 -27.04 -11.79
CA ARG A 181 24.03 -28.50 -11.73
C ARG A 181 24.83 -29.21 -10.64
N LYS A 182 25.88 -28.57 -10.10
CA LYS A 182 26.81 -29.15 -9.13
C LYS A 182 26.53 -28.71 -7.68
N GLU A 183 25.86 -27.57 -7.45
CA GLU A 183 25.63 -27.04 -6.11
C GLU A 183 24.17 -27.25 -5.66
N SER A 184 24.00 -27.48 -4.35
CA SER A 184 22.70 -27.58 -3.69
C SER A 184 22.05 -26.22 -3.42
N ALA A 185 22.71 -25.11 -3.77
CA ALA A 185 22.22 -23.75 -3.54
C ALA A 185 21.78 -23.05 -4.84
N HIS A 186 20.80 -22.16 -4.70
CA HIS A 186 20.40 -21.20 -5.71
C HIS A 186 21.20 -19.91 -5.56
N ARG A 187 21.74 -19.38 -6.67
CA ARG A 187 22.30 -18.02 -6.70
C ARG A 187 21.20 -17.04 -7.07
N CYS A 188 20.88 -16.13 -6.16
CA CYS A 188 19.89 -15.07 -6.34
C CYS A 188 20.63 -13.77 -6.63
N ARG A 189 20.38 -13.17 -7.80
CA ARG A 189 21.01 -11.92 -8.23
C ARG A 189 19.97 -10.84 -8.47
N VAL A 190 20.24 -9.64 -7.96
CA VAL A 190 19.41 -8.47 -8.23
C VAL A 190 20.16 -7.53 -9.17
N PHE A 191 19.54 -7.19 -10.29
CA PHE A 191 20.07 -6.28 -11.30
C PHE A 191 19.21 -5.03 -11.41
N HIS A 192 19.82 -3.85 -11.54
CA HIS A 192 19.17 -2.67 -12.11
C HIS A 192 19.40 -2.69 -13.62
N ILE A 193 18.32 -2.75 -14.39
CA ILE A 193 18.35 -2.72 -15.84
C ILE A 193 17.71 -1.41 -16.29
N GLY A 194 18.53 -0.49 -16.80
CA GLY A 194 18.10 0.78 -17.38
C GLY A 194 18.46 0.86 -18.86
N ALA A 195 18.17 2.02 -19.48
CA ALA A 195 18.51 2.29 -20.87
C ALA A 195 20.03 2.29 -21.13
N THR A 196 20.81 2.73 -20.14
CA THR A 196 22.28 2.90 -20.24
C THR A 196 23.09 1.66 -19.89
N GLY A 197 22.47 0.59 -19.38
CA GLY A 197 23.17 -0.65 -19.02
C GLY A 197 22.45 -1.51 -17.98
N SER A 198 23.06 -2.64 -17.63
CA SER A 198 22.67 -3.46 -16.47
C SER A 198 23.74 -3.38 -15.39
N LYS A 199 23.34 -3.17 -14.14
CA LYS A 199 24.23 -3.16 -12.98
C LYS A 199 23.78 -4.22 -11.97
N LEU A 200 24.68 -5.14 -11.63
CA LEU A 200 24.47 -6.06 -10.50
C LEU A 200 24.50 -5.27 -9.19
N VAL A 201 23.48 -5.46 -8.36
CA VAL A 201 23.28 -4.75 -7.09
C VAL A 201 23.72 -5.62 -5.92
N SER A 202 23.25 -6.87 -5.94
CA SER A 202 23.49 -7.84 -4.90
C SER A 202 23.46 -9.24 -5.47
N GLU A 203 24.25 -10.12 -4.89
CA GLU A 203 24.25 -11.55 -5.16
C GLU A 203 24.26 -12.28 -3.82
N THR A 204 23.32 -13.21 -3.65
CA THR A 204 23.15 -13.99 -2.42
C THR A 204 22.92 -15.45 -2.79
N SER A 205 23.60 -16.36 -2.12
CA SER A 205 23.35 -17.79 -2.25
C SER A 205 22.31 -18.23 -1.21
N VAL A 206 21.24 -18.90 -1.66
CA VAL A 206 20.18 -19.44 -0.80
C VAL A 206 20.11 -20.95 -1.01
N SER A 207 20.17 -21.74 0.06
CA SER A 207 20.11 -23.20 -0.09
C SER A 207 18.70 -23.66 -0.51
N LYS A 208 18.62 -24.73 -1.32
CA LYS A 208 17.34 -25.31 -1.76
C LYS A 208 16.43 -25.78 -0.61
N SER A 209 17.03 -26.08 0.54
CA SER A 209 16.35 -26.57 1.74
C SER A 209 15.94 -25.46 2.71
N GLU A 210 16.34 -24.20 2.50
CA GLU A 210 16.05 -23.13 3.47
C GLU A 210 14.92 -22.20 3.01
N ALA A 211 14.65 -22.07 1.71
CA ALA A 211 13.66 -21.14 1.19
C ALA A 211 12.51 -21.84 0.44
N HIS A 212 11.28 -21.61 0.89
CA HIS A 212 10.06 -22.08 0.23
C HIS A 212 9.62 -21.16 -0.91
N ALA A 213 9.75 -19.85 -0.73
CA ALA A 213 9.40 -18.85 -1.72
C ALA A 213 10.35 -17.66 -1.60
N ILE A 214 10.56 -16.97 -2.71
CA ILE A 214 11.46 -15.82 -2.81
C ILE A 214 10.75 -14.77 -3.67
N CYS A 215 10.86 -13.50 -3.29
CA CYS A 215 10.41 -12.39 -4.13
C CYS A 215 11.38 -11.21 -4.07
N LEU A 216 11.20 -10.28 -5.01
CA LEU A 216 11.82 -8.96 -4.96
C LEU A 216 10.99 -8.01 -4.07
N PHE A 217 11.60 -7.40 -3.06
CA PHE A 217 10.97 -6.44 -2.12
C PHE A 217 11.91 -5.25 -1.87
N ASN A 218 11.48 -4.02 -2.16
CA ASN A 218 12.30 -2.80 -2.08
C ASN A 218 13.65 -2.90 -2.79
N GLY A 219 13.67 -3.55 -3.96
CA GLY A 219 14.90 -3.79 -4.71
C GLY A 219 15.87 -4.76 -4.04
N ASN A 220 15.45 -5.52 -3.02
CA ASN A 220 16.23 -6.53 -2.33
C ASN A 220 15.54 -7.89 -2.36
N LEU A 221 16.32 -8.94 -2.07
CA LEU A 221 15.82 -10.30 -1.94
C LEU A 221 15.06 -10.47 -0.63
N LEU A 222 13.81 -10.94 -0.70
CA LEU A 222 13.07 -11.41 0.47
C LEU A 222 12.75 -12.91 0.29
N SER A 223 13.09 -13.71 1.29
CA SER A 223 12.85 -15.16 1.28
C SER A 223 11.95 -15.57 2.44
N LEU A 224 11.04 -16.51 2.17
CA LEU A 224 10.24 -17.21 3.16
C LEU A 224 10.94 -18.52 3.54
N GLY A 225 11.31 -18.64 4.81
CA GLY A 225 11.98 -19.81 5.37
C GLY A 225 11.07 -21.03 5.56
N GLU A 226 11.65 -22.23 5.68
CA GLU A 226 10.92 -23.46 6.04
C GLU A 226 10.18 -23.40 7.38
N ASP A 227 10.69 -22.59 8.30
CA ASP A 227 10.09 -22.36 9.61
C ASP A 227 9.00 -21.28 9.60
N GLY A 228 8.67 -20.75 8.42
CA GLY A 228 7.74 -19.63 8.25
C GLY A 228 8.34 -18.27 8.57
N SER A 229 9.67 -18.16 8.70
CA SER A 229 10.33 -16.88 8.89
C SER A 229 10.34 -16.04 7.61
N LEU A 230 9.96 -14.77 7.73
CA LEU A 230 9.93 -13.78 6.66
C LEU A 230 10.53 -12.46 7.19
N GLY A 231 11.67 -12.04 6.64
CA GLY A 231 12.38 -10.85 7.12
C GLY A 231 12.84 -10.95 8.58
N GLY A 232 13.19 -12.16 9.04
CA GLY A 232 13.62 -12.43 10.41
C GLY A 232 12.50 -12.59 11.44
N ARG A 233 11.23 -12.56 11.01
CA ARG A 233 10.06 -12.73 11.90
C ARG A 233 9.19 -13.91 11.45
N LYS A 234 8.56 -14.61 12.39
CA LYS A 234 7.73 -15.79 12.08
C LYS A 234 6.32 -15.40 11.71
N LEU A 235 5.84 -15.91 10.57
CA LEU A 235 4.44 -15.82 10.18
C LEU A 235 3.56 -16.68 11.12
N PRO A 236 2.28 -16.30 11.31
CA PRO A 236 1.31 -17.08 12.09
C PRO A 236 0.80 -18.30 11.28
N VAL A 237 1.72 -19.16 10.85
CA VAL A 237 1.49 -20.29 9.95
C VAL A 237 2.14 -21.53 10.56
N THR A 238 1.50 -22.68 10.42
CA THR A 238 2.06 -23.93 10.96
C THR A 238 3.00 -24.59 9.95
N ALA A 239 4.06 -25.24 10.41
CA ALA A 239 4.99 -26.00 9.55
C ALA A 239 4.32 -26.95 8.52
N PRO A 240 3.20 -27.66 8.82
CA PRO A 240 2.51 -28.45 7.80
C PRO A 240 1.83 -27.63 6.69
N ASP A 241 1.48 -26.36 6.92
CA ASP A 241 0.90 -25.48 5.89
C ASP A 241 1.94 -25.11 4.82
N LEU A 242 3.20 -24.95 5.24
CA LEU A 242 4.34 -24.66 4.36
C LEU A 242 4.75 -25.87 3.50
N LYS A 243 4.64 -27.09 4.04
CA LYS A 243 5.09 -28.33 3.39
C LYS A 243 4.07 -28.93 2.41
N LYS A 244 2.81 -28.51 2.45
CA LYS A 244 1.71 -29.16 1.69
C LYS A 244 1.24 -28.40 0.45
N ALA A 245 1.69 -27.15 0.24
CA ALA A 245 1.09 -26.28 -0.77
C ALA A 245 2.10 -25.44 -1.54
N ALA A 246 1.69 -25.00 -2.74
CA ALA A 246 2.40 -23.97 -3.49
C ALA A 246 2.37 -22.67 -2.68
N THR A 247 3.51 -22.31 -2.12
CA THR A 247 3.71 -21.03 -1.44
C THR A 247 4.15 -19.99 -2.45
N THR A 248 3.63 -18.79 -2.31
CA THR A 248 4.03 -17.66 -3.16
C THR A 248 4.18 -16.43 -2.30
N LEU A 249 5.21 -15.66 -2.62
CA LEU A 249 5.54 -14.42 -1.97
C LEU A 249 5.56 -13.34 -3.06
N ALA A 250 4.86 -12.23 -2.86
CA ALA A 250 4.87 -11.11 -3.80
C ALA A 250 4.77 -9.78 -3.04
N ALA A 251 5.52 -8.77 -3.46
CA ALA A 251 5.47 -7.44 -2.85
C ALA A 251 4.27 -6.63 -3.38
N PHE A 252 3.45 -6.06 -2.47
CA PHE A 252 2.43 -5.08 -2.83
C PHE A 252 3.03 -3.69 -3.00
N ASP A 253 3.85 -3.31 -2.03
CA ASP A 253 4.49 -2.01 -1.92
C ASP A 253 5.78 -2.14 -1.09
N ASP A 254 6.24 -1.00 -0.58
CA ASP A 254 7.48 -0.88 0.18
C ASP A 254 7.43 -1.40 1.62
N THR A 255 6.26 -1.81 2.09
CA THR A 255 6.07 -2.28 3.47
C THR A 255 5.34 -3.60 3.56
N ARG A 256 4.57 -3.97 2.54
CA ARG A 256 3.62 -5.08 2.57
C ARG A 256 3.89 -6.11 1.50
N VAL A 257 3.68 -7.36 1.88
CA VAL A 257 3.82 -8.52 1.01
C VAL A 257 2.60 -9.41 1.10
N LEU A 258 2.19 -9.94 -0.04
CA LEU A 258 1.24 -11.02 -0.17
C LEU A 258 1.94 -12.34 0.10
N VAL A 259 1.37 -13.14 1.01
CA VAL A 259 1.79 -14.52 1.21
C VAL A 259 0.61 -15.44 0.94
N GLY A 260 0.73 -16.22 -0.13
CA GLY A 260 -0.26 -17.23 -0.52
C GLY A 260 0.17 -18.62 -0.02
N PHE A 261 -0.74 -19.29 0.67
CA PHE A 261 -0.66 -20.69 1.10
C PHE A 261 -1.84 -21.44 0.52
N GLY A 262 -1.75 -22.76 0.35
CA GLY A 262 -2.72 -23.57 -0.39
C GLY A 262 -4.19 -23.12 -0.33
N ASP A 263 -4.75 -22.88 0.85
CA ASP A 263 -6.13 -22.40 1.04
C ASP A 263 -6.21 -21.04 1.75
N ARG A 264 -5.10 -20.31 1.91
CA ARG A 264 -5.06 -19.07 2.69
C ARG A 264 -4.24 -17.98 2.02
N MET A 265 -4.68 -16.75 2.20
CA MET A 265 -3.98 -15.57 1.72
C MET A 265 -3.78 -14.59 2.86
N LEU A 266 -2.54 -14.13 3.04
CA LEU A 266 -2.16 -13.18 4.08
C LEU A 266 -1.56 -11.93 3.46
N VAL A 267 -1.90 -10.76 4.00
CA VAL A 267 -1.17 -9.51 3.78
C VAL A 267 -0.31 -9.26 5.00
N TRP A 268 1.01 -9.37 4.83
CA TRP A 268 1.98 -9.21 5.90
C TRP A 268 2.72 -7.89 5.76
N ASN A 269 2.82 -7.13 6.85
CA ASN A 269 3.66 -5.96 6.91
C ASN A 269 5.06 -6.36 7.34
N VAL A 270 6.04 -6.32 6.42
CA VAL A 270 7.43 -6.72 6.68
C VAL A 270 8.09 -5.76 7.67
N ARG A 271 7.81 -4.46 7.56
CA ARG A 271 8.42 -3.41 8.40
C ARG A 271 8.04 -3.59 9.87
N PHE A 272 6.76 -3.85 10.14
CA PHE A 272 6.25 -4.00 11.52
C PHE A 272 6.17 -5.45 11.97
N GLY A 273 6.27 -6.41 11.07
CA GLY A 273 6.13 -7.83 11.35
C GLY A 273 4.74 -8.20 11.85
N THR A 274 3.72 -7.67 11.20
CA THR A 274 2.33 -7.81 11.63
C THR A 274 1.46 -8.31 10.49
N LEU A 275 0.49 -9.16 10.82
CA LEU A 275 -0.54 -9.60 9.89
C LEU A 275 -1.59 -8.50 9.75
N GLU A 276 -1.72 -7.90 8.55
CA GLU A 276 -2.71 -6.84 8.32
C GLU A 276 -4.09 -7.38 7.95
N SER A 277 -4.11 -8.45 7.15
CA SER A 277 -5.33 -9.09 6.69
C SER A 277 -5.06 -10.55 6.38
N SER A 278 -6.06 -11.40 6.62
CA SER A 278 -6.01 -12.82 6.32
C SER A 278 -7.36 -13.27 5.77
N ARG A 279 -7.32 -14.17 4.79
CA ARG A 279 -8.51 -14.80 4.25
C ARG A 279 -8.25 -16.27 3.96
N THR A 280 -9.11 -17.13 4.48
CA THR A 280 -9.18 -18.55 4.10
C THR A 280 -10.13 -18.69 2.92
N LEU A 281 -9.71 -19.43 1.91
CA LEU A 281 -10.48 -19.78 0.73
C LEU A 281 -11.25 -21.08 1.03
N GLU A 282 -12.56 -20.98 1.19
CA GLU A 282 -13.38 -22.16 1.47
C GLU A 282 -13.35 -23.14 0.27
N ALA A 283 -12.93 -24.37 0.53
CA ALA A 283 -13.03 -25.53 -0.37
C ALA A 283 -12.23 -25.52 -1.69
N GLN A 284 -11.22 -24.66 -1.85
CA GLN A 284 -10.39 -24.62 -3.06
C GLN A 284 -8.90 -24.70 -2.72
N ALA A 285 -8.30 -25.88 -2.95
CA ALA A 285 -6.85 -25.98 -2.93
C ALA A 285 -6.28 -25.14 -4.08
N VAL A 286 -5.39 -24.21 -3.79
CA VAL A 286 -4.73 -23.35 -4.78
C VAL A 286 -3.47 -24.02 -5.30
N LYS A 287 -3.33 -24.02 -6.63
CA LYS A 287 -2.17 -24.57 -7.33
C LYS A 287 -1.06 -23.53 -7.52
N ARG A 288 -1.44 -22.29 -7.78
CA ARG A 288 -0.51 -21.18 -8.00
C ARG A 288 -1.16 -19.84 -7.67
N TRP A 289 -0.35 -18.92 -7.14
CA TRP A 289 -0.73 -17.55 -6.85
C TRP A 289 0.05 -16.58 -7.74
N GLY A 290 -0.47 -15.38 -7.89
CA GLY A 290 0.24 -14.24 -8.46
C GLY A 290 -0.40 -12.93 -8.02
N LEU A 291 0.41 -11.91 -7.85
CA LEU A 291 -0.07 -10.56 -7.61
C LEU A 291 -0.07 -9.78 -8.92
N VAL A 292 -1.19 -9.15 -9.25
CA VAL A 292 -1.34 -8.31 -10.43
C VAL A 292 -1.84 -6.94 -9.97
N ARG A 293 -0.93 -5.97 -9.88
CA ARG A 293 -1.21 -4.65 -9.26
C ARG A 293 -1.71 -4.82 -7.81
N THR A 294 -2.96 -4.45 -7.53
CA THR A 294 -3.61 -4.60 -6.21
C THR A 294 -4.51 -5.83 -6.11
N GLU A 295 -4.57 -6.63 -7.18
CA GLU A 295 -5.44 -7.79 -7.27
C GLU A 295 -4.65 -9.08 -7.03
N ALA A 296 -5.08 -9.87 -6.05
CA ALA A 296 -4.48 -11.16 -5.78
C ALA A 296 -5.20 -12.24 -6.60
N CYS A 297 -4.48 -12.82 -7.56
CA CYS A 297 -5.01 -13.81 -8.48
C CYS A 297 -4.47 -15.20 -8.14
N PHE A 298 -5.30 -16.23 -8.32
CA PHE A 298 -4.90 -17.60 -8.06
C PHE A 298 -5.62 -18.61 -8.96
N VAL A 299 -4.97 -19.76 -9.17
CA VAL A 299 -5.53 -20.87 -9.95
C VAL A 299 -5.95 -21.98 -9.01
N THR A 300 -7.21 -22.38 -9.10
CA THR A 300 -7.78 -23.46 -8.28
C THR A 300 -7.34 -24.84 -8.81
N SER A 301 -7.14 -25.77 -7.89
CA SER A 301 -6.81 -27.18 -8.15
C SER A 301 -8.07 -28.05 -8.35
N ALA A 302 -9.26 -27.48 -8.14
CA ALA A 302 -10.53 -28.17 -8.38
C ALA A 302 -10.69 -28.50 -9.88
N SER A 303 -11.64 -29.39 -10.21
CA SER A 303 -11.82 -30.01 -11.54
C SER A 303 -11.84 -29.07 -12.75
N ASN A 304 -12.07 -27.76 -12.55
CA ASN A 304 -12.23 -26.79 -13.62
C ASN A 304 -11.08 -25.76 -13.75
N HIS A 305 -9.98 -25.88 -13.00
CA HIS A 305 -8.81 -24.97 -13.07
C HIS A 305 -9.20 -23.50 -13.27
N ASN A 306 -10.07 -23.00 -12.39
CA ASN A 306 -10.56 -21.63 -12.49
C ASN A 306 -9.49 -20.68 -11.99
N VAL A 307 -9.27 -19.60 -12.75
CA VAL A 307 -8.57 -18.41 -12.29
C VAL A 307 -9.56 -17.60 -11.47
N MET A 308 -9.23 -17.39 -10.20
CA MET A 308 -9.97 -16.57 -9.26
C MET A 308 -9.16 -15.30 -8.97
N CYS A 309 -9.85 -14.21 -8.66
CA CYS A 309 -9.27 -12.92 -8.33
C CYS A 309 -9.90 -12.40 -7.04
N ALA A 310 -9.09 -11.84 -6.15
CA ALA A 310 -9.55 -11.19 -4.92
C ALA A 310 -8.92 -9.80 -4.81
N SER A 311 -9.79 -8.79 -4.74
CA SER A 311 -9.34 -7.40 -4.62
C SER A 311 -8.76 -7.13 -3.24
N VAL A 312 -7.53 -6.62 -3.19
CA VAL A 312 -6.87 -6.28 -1.94
C VAL A 312 -6.87 -4.76 -1.79
N LYS A 313 -7.73 -4.28 -0.92
CA LYS A 313 -7.78 -2.86 -0.56
C LYS A 313 -6.76 -2.63 0.54
N LEU A 314 -5.66 -1.97 0.19
CA LEU A 314 -4.62 -1.58 1.12
C LEU A 314 -5.11 -0.40 1.97
N GLY A 315 -5.16 -0.58 3.29
CA GLY A 315 -5.47 0.51 4.21
C GLY A 315 -4.25 1.39 4.46
N ARG A 316 -4.45 2.55 5.09
CA ARG A 316 -3.32 3.22 5.77
C ARG A 316 -2.77 2.25 6.83
N PRO A 317 -1.44 2.18 7.00
CA PRO A 317 -0.80 1.33 8.01
C PRO A 317 -1.03 1.92 9.40
N THR A 318 -2.28 1.94 9.87
CA THR A 318 -2.68 2.58 11.13
C THR A 318 -3.28 1.61 12.14
N LEU A 319 -3.81 0.45 11.71
CA LEU A 319 -4.50 -0.50 12.60
C LEU A 319 -3.66 -1.73 12.98
N CYS A 320 -2.71 -2.12 12.13
CA CYS A 320 -1.88 -3.32 12.33
C CYS A 320 -0.81 -3.12 13.41
N GLN A 321 -0.56 -1.86 13.79
CA GLN A 321 0.30 -1.48 14.92
C GLN A 321 -0.40 -1.67 16.28
N ALA A 322 -1.74 -1.64 16.33
CA ALA A 322 -2.52 -1.70 17.57
C ALA A 322 -2.95 -3.12 17.99
N VAL A 323 -3.11 -4.03 17.03
CA VAL A 323 -3.57 -5.39 17.29
C VAL A 323 -2.39 -6.34 17.13
N GLY A 324 -1.67 -6.59 18.22
CA GLY A 324 -0.65 -7.63 18.33
C GLY A 324 -1.22 -9.04 18.17
N LEU A 325 -1.81 -9.34 17.02
CA LEU A 325 -2.19 -10.69 16.64
C LEU A 325 -1.09 -11.27 15.75
N GLY A 326 -0.11 -11.90 16.41
CA GLY A 326 0.75 -12.89 15.77
C GLY A 326 2.24 -12.60 15.83
N ALA A 327 2.83 -12.64 17.04
CA ALA A 327 4.09 -13.32 17.34
C ALA A 327 4.40 -13.04 18.81
N GLY A 328 4.42 -14.08 19.65
CA GLY A 328 4.96 -13.95 20.99
C GLY A 328 6.42 -13.49 20.90
N VAL A 329 6.72 -12.32 21.43
CA VAL A 329 8.09 -11.82 21.60
C VAL A 329 8.42 -11.97 23.08
N GLU A 330 9.43 -12.79 23.39
CA GLU A 330 10.22 -12.59 24.60
C GLU A 330 11.07 -11.33 24.38
N GLY A 331 10.76 -10.27 25.12
CA GLY A 331 11.37 -8.94 24.98
C GLY A 331 10.32 -7.84 25.07
N SER A 332 10.05 -7.39 26.30
CA SER A 332 9.02 -6.41 26.64
C SER A 332 9.22 -5.05 25.95
N VAL A 333 8.49 -4.80 24.87
CA VAL A 333 8.02 -3.45 24.54
C VAL A 333 6.64 -3.32 25.19
N PRO A 334 6.41 -2.35 26.10
CA PRO A 334 5.16 -2.28 26.84
C PRO A 334 4.01 -2.00 25.87
N THR A 335 3.00 -2.87 25.89
CA THR A 335 1.74 -2.72 25.16
C THR A 335 1.03 -1.43 25.60
N ALA A 336 0.16 -0.87 24.76
CA ALA A 336 -0.67 0.30 25.11
C ALA A 336 -1.44 0.12 26.43
N SER A 337 -1.80 -1.12 26.79
CA SER A 337 -2.40 -1.47 28.08
C SER A 337 -1.43 -1.43 29.27
N VAL A 338 -0.15 -1.75 29.07
CA VAL A 338 0.91 -1.63 30.10
C VAL A 338 1.27 -0.17 30.31
N VAL A 339 1.35 0.60 29.22
CA VAL A 339 1.54 2.06 29.27
C VAL A 339 0.31 2.73 29.90
N ALA A 340 -0.92 2.34 29.56
CA ALA A 340 -2.14 2.82 30.24
C ALA A 340 -2.17 2.48 31.74
N ALA A 341 -1.69 1.29 32.13
CA ALA A 341 -1.55 0.91 33.54
C ALA A 341 -0.46 1.72 34.28
N GLN A 342 0.67 2.02 33.62
CA GLN A 342 1.74 2.87 34.16
C GLN A 342 1.32 4.36 34.25
N ILE A 343 0.57 4.83 33.26
CA ILE A 343 -0.10 6.14 33.24
C ILE A 343 -1.07 6.26 34.42
N CYS A 344 -1.80 5.18 34.74
CA CYS A 344 -2.68 5.15 35.90
C CYS A 344 -1.92 5.18 37.24
N ALA A 345 -0.63 4.80 37.26
CA ALA A 345 0.24 4.72 38.44
C ALA A 345 1.02 6.01 38.79
N TRP A 346 1.02 7.02 37.90
CA TRP A 346 1.44 8.42 38.15
C TRP A 346 2.95 8.69 38.32
N GLU A 347 3.75 8.47 37.27
CA GLU A 347 5.10 9.04 37.16
C GLU A 347 5.15 10.08 36.03
N THR A 348 5.03 11.37 36.35
CA THR A 348 4.80 12.46 35.38
C THR A 348 5.95 12.69 34.38
N GLU A 349 7.20 12.39 34.76
CA GLU A 349 8.37 12.59 33.89
C GLU A 349 8.49 11.50 32.82
N HIS A 350 8.15 10.25 33.14
CA HIS A 350 8.19 9.13 32.20
C HIS A 350 6.95 9.07 31.29
N VAL A 351 5.84 9.70 31.69
CA VAL A 351 4.57 9.65 30.94
C VAL A 351 4.64 10.45 29.64
N ALA A 352 5.29 11.62 29.58
CA ALA A 352 5.38 12.39 28.35
C ALA A 352 6.19 11.65 27.25
N GLU A 353 7.32 11.05 27.63
CA GLU A 353 8.17 10.24 26.75
C GLU A 353 7.51 8.90 26.37
N ALA A 354 6.75 8.29 27.28
CA ALA A 354 6.01 7.05 27.02
C ALA A 354 4.71 7.25 26.21
N LEU A 355 4.09 8.44 26.27
CA LEU A 355 2.88 8.76 25.52
C LEU A 355 3.19 9.08 24.05
N ALA A 356 4.31 9.73 23.75
CA ALA A 356 4.68 10.09 22.38
C ALA A 356 4.64 8.90 21.37
N PRO A 357 5.12 7.68 21.69
CA PRO A 357 5.02 6.53 20.80
C PRO A 357 3.66 5.81 20.82
N VAL A 358 2.77 6.09 21.78
CA VAL A 358 1.53 5.32 22.05
C VAL A 358 0.26 6.20 21.94
N ALA A 359 0.41 7.51 21.72
CA ALA A 359 -0.65 8.53 21.73
C ALA A 359 -1.86 8.16 20.86
N ASP A 360 -1.62 7.47 19.75
CA ASP A 360 -2.66 7.07 18.79
C ASP A 360 -3.48 5.83 19.20
N THR A 361 -3.12 5.18 20.32
CA THR A 361 -3.66 3.89 20.74
C THR A 361 -4.25 3.87 22.14
N VAL A 362 -4.19 4.99 22.86
CA VAL A 362 -4.78 5.13 24.19
C VAL A 362 -6.29 5.28 24.04
N PRO A 363 -7.11 4.46 24.72
CA PRO A 363 -8.56 4.60 24.65
C PRO A 363 -8.99 5.94 25.25
N GLU A 364 -9.98 6.57 24.63
CA GLU A 364 -10.44 7.93 24.97
C GLU A 364 -10.89 8.06 26.43
N ARG A 365 -11.42 6.99 27.02
CA ARG A 365 -11.78 6.95 28.44
C ARG A 365 -10.56 7.19 29.34
N ASP A 366 -9.42 6.58 29.00
CA ASP A 366 -8.20 6.71 29.79
C ASP A 366 -7.56 8.08 29.56
N LEU A 367 -7.64 8.62 28.33
CA LEU A 367 -7.25 10.01 28.02
C LEU A 367 -8.06 11.03 28.83
N VAL A 368 -9.39 10.89 28.88
CA VAL A 368 -10.25 11.78 29.66
C VAL A 368 -10.01 11.61 31.17
N SER A 369 -9.72 10.38 31.63
CA SER A 369 -9.34 10.15 33.02
C SER A 369 -8.03 10.85 33.39
N LEU A 370 -7.09 10.93 32.44
CA LEU A 370 -5.83 11.63 32.61
C LEU A 370 -6.03 13.15 32.58
N LEU A 371 -6.91 13.66 31.71
CA LEU A 371 -7.34 15.06 31.74
C LEU A 371 -7.95 15.42 33.10
N GLY A 372 -8.93 14.66 33.59
CA GLY A 372 -9.51 14.91 34.92
C GLY A 372 -8.48 14.89 36.05
N ARG A 373 -7.40 14.12 35.90
CA ARG A 373 -6.27 14.07 36.83
C ARG A 373 -5.35 15.28 36.74
N LEU A 374 -5.05 15.77 35.52
CA LEU A 374 -4.27 16.99 35.28
C LEU A 374 -5.01 18.23 35.82
N PHE A 375 -6.35 18.24 35.73
CA PHE A 375 -7.21 19.32 36.21
C PHE A 375 -7.75 19.09 37.64
N ARG A 376 -7.07 18.28 38.47
CA ARG A 376 -7.55 17.84 39.82
C ARG A 376 -7.94 18.94 40.80
N LYS A 377 -7.51 20.19 40.58
CA LYS A 377 -7.84 21.37 41.42
C LYS A 377 -8.71 22.40 40.68
N GLY A 378 -9.27 22.08 39.51
CA GLY A 378 -9.99 23.05 38.68
C GLY A 378 -9.09 24.16 38.10
N SER A 379 -7.78 23.97 38.11
CA SER A 379 -6.78 24.91 37.61
C SER A 379 -5.94 24.26 36.51
N THR A 380 -5.57 25.04 35.50
CA THR A 380 -4.63 24.61 34.45
C THR A 380 -3.25 24.31 35.03
N PRO A 381 -2.51 23.33 34.46
CA PRO A 381 -1.12 23.11 34.82
C PRO A 381 -0.26 24.34 34.51
N ALA A 382 0.82 24.54 35.27
CA ALA A 382 1.70 25.70 35.11
C ALA A 382 2.40 25.69 33.74
N PRO A 383 2.53 26.84 33.06
CA PRO A 383 3.19 26.94 31.76
C PRO A 383 4.67 26.51 31.86
N GLY A 384 5.10 25.61 30.97
CA GLY A 384 6.46 25.06 30.95
C GLY A 384 6.71 23.86 31.87
N SER A 385 5.68 23.33 32.54
CA SER A 385 5.77 22.09 33.33
C SER A 385 5.68 20.83 32.48
N ALA A 386 6.20 19.70 32.98
CA ALA A 386 6.03 18.40 32.34
C ALA A 386 4.54 18.05 32.14
N GLU A 387 3.68 18.46 33.08
CA GLU A 387 2.22 18.28 33.02
C GLU A 387 1.58 19.00 31.82
N MET A 388 2.11 20.16 31.44
CA MET A 388 1.68 20.90 30.26
C MET A 388 2.03 20.15 28.97
N SER A 389 3.24 19.58 28.89
CA SER A 389 3.64 18.77 27.72
C SER A 389 2.76 17.52 27.57
N VAL A 390 2.38 16.89 28.69
CA VAL A 390 1.43 15.77 28.70
C VAL A 390 0.04 16.24 28.24
N LEU A 391 -0.43 17.40 28.69
CA LEU A 391 -1.71 17.98 28.25
C LEU A 391 -1.75 18.20 26.73
N HIS A 392 -0.72 18.79 26.14
CA HIS A 392 -0.63 18.96 24.68
C HIS A 392 -0.62 17.63 23.94
N ASN A 393 0.13 16.65 24.44
CA ASN A 393 0.17 15.32 23.81
C ASN A 393 -1.18 14.61 23.88
N VAL A 394 -1.93 14.76 24.97
CA VAL A 394 -3.29 14.20 25.12
C VAL A 394 -4.28 14.87 24.18
N LEU A 395 -4.23 16.20 24.05
CA LEU A 395 -5.14 16.93 23.18
C LEU A 395 -4.87 16.66 21.69
N ARG A 396 -3.63 16.27 21.34
CA ARG A 396 -3.25 15.83 19.99
C ARG A 396 -3.74 14.43 19.64
N CYS A 397 -4.05 13.58 20.64
CA CYS A 397 -4.46 12.21 20.40
C CYS A 397 -5.67 12.14 19.44
N PRO A 398 -5.70 11.14 18.54
CA PRO A 398 -6.85 10.89 17.69
C PRO A 398 -8.04 10.49 18.55
N HIS A 399 -9.19 11.08 18.25
CA HIS A 399 -10.44 10.84 18.95
C HIS A 399 -11.60 10.83 17.96
N THR A 400 -12.65 10.12 18.32
CA THR A 400 -13.94 10.14 17.64
C THR A 400 -14.90 10.97 18.47
N CYS A 401 -15.52 11.98 17.86
CA CYS A 401 -16.36 12.94 18.59
C CYS A 401 -17.47 12.26 19.42
N THR A 402 -18.09 11.20 18.91
CA THR A 402 -19.19 10.50 19.60
C THR A 402 -18.75 9.82 20.90
N THR A 403 -17.62 9.12 20.89
CA THR A 403 -17.09 8.41 22.06
C THR A 403 -16.36 9.36 23.02
N LEU A 404 -15.74 10.43 22.49
CA LEU A 404 -15.15 11.48 23.30
C LEU A 404 -16.21 12.23 24.09
N THR A 405 -17.30 12.69 23.46
CA THR A 405 -18.42 13.37 24.14
C THR A 405 -19.01 12.51 25.25
N GLN A 406 -19.18 11.20 25.01
CA GLN A 406 -19.66 10.27 26.03
C GLN A 406 -18.66 10.12 27.19
N CYS A 407 -17.37 9.98 26.90
CA CYS A 407 -16.34 9.88 27.94
C CYS A 407 -16.20 11.19 28.74
N LEU A 408 -16.29 12.35 28.08
CA LEU A 408 -16.27 13.67 28.71
C LEU A 408 -17.44 13.87 29.64
N HIS A 409 -18.63 13.41 29.26
CA HIS A 409 -19.82 13.44 30.11
C HIS A 409 -19.67 12.52 31.33
N ASP A 410 -19.17 11.30 31.13
CA ASP A 410 -19.19 10.26 32.17
C ASP A 410 -18.01 10.34 33.17
N VAL A 411 -16.88 10.93 32.76
CA VAL A 411 -15.61 10.89 33.53
C VAL A 411 -15.20 12.25 34.09
N LEU A 412 -15.52 13.35 33.40
CA LEU A 412 -15.05 14.69 33.77
C LEU A 412 -16.07 15.40 34.67
N SER A 413 -15.60 16.05 35.75
CA SER A 413 -16.49 16.89 36.58
C SER A 413 -16.76 18.25 35.92
N VAL A 414 -17.86 18.91 36.30
CA VAL A 414 -18.23 20.24 35.77
C VAL A 414 -17.14 21.28 36.01
N GLU A 415 -16.49 21.26 37.17
CA GLU A 415 -15.37 22.16 37.49
C GLU A 415 -14.14 21.92 36.59
N GLN A 416 -13.83 20.65 36.29
CA GLN A 416 -12.75 20.27 35.39
C GLN A 416 -13.06 20.63 33.94
N ALA A 417 -14.30 20.40 33.50
CA ALA A 417 -14.79 20.79 32.18
C ALA A 417 -14.69 22.31 32.00
N THR A 418 -15.04 23.08 33.04
CA THR A 418 -14.98 24.55 33.04
C THR A 418 -13.53 25.05 32.96
N ALA A 419 -12.59 24.41 33.66
CA ALA A 419 -11.18 24.75 33.57
C ALA A 419 -10.60 24.43 32.17
N LEU A 420 -11.01 23.31 31.57
CA LEU A 420 -10.57 22.88 30.25
C LEU A 420 -11.12 23.79 29.13
N ILE A 421 -12.39 24.21 29.20
CA ILE A 421 -12.94 25.13 28.20
C ILE A 421 -12.29 26.52 28.28
N ILE A 422 -12.02 27.04 29.48
CA ILE A 422 -11.30 28.31 29.67
C ILE A 422 -9.90 28.23 29.08
N TYR A 423 -9.22 27.09 29.28
CA TYR A 423 -7.90 26.85 28.70
C TYR A 423 -7.94 26.81 27.16
N LEU A 424 -8.82 26.01 26.57
CA LEU A 424 -8.95 25.92 25.11
C LEU A 424 -9.36 27.27 24.48
N LEU A 425 -10.18 28.06 25.17
CA LEU A 425 -10.50 29.44 24.76
C LEU A 425 -9.26 30.35 24.77
N SER A 426 -8.44 30.28 25.82
CA SER A 426 -7.19 31.07 25.88
C SER A 426 -6.20 30.68 24.78
N LEU A 427 -6.21 29.43 24.32
CA LEU A 427 -5.43 28.96 23.18
C LEU A 427 -5.96 29.52 21.85
N LEU A 428 -7.28 29.60 21.68
CA LEU A 428 -7.89 30.22 20.50
C LEU A 428 -7.66 31.74 20.45
N GLU A 429 -7.77 32.42 21.60
CA GLU A 429 -7.57 33.87 21.71
C GLU A 429 -6.13 34.29 21.39
N ASN A 430 -5.15 33.44 21.71
CA ASN A 430 -3.73 33.70 21.46
C ASN A 430 -3.16 32.92 20.26
N TYR A 431 -4.03 32.40 19.37
CA TYR A 431 -3.60 31.53 18.28
C TYR A 431 -2.66 32.26 17.31
N SER A 432 -1.44 31.75 17.15
CA SER A 432 -0.44 32.22 16.19
C SER A 432 -0.14 31.14 15.15
N MET A 433 0.12 31.55 13.91
CA MET A 433 0.52 30.63 12.82
C MET A 433 1.85 29.90 13.09
N ALA A 434 2.66 30.38 14.04
CA ALA A 434 3.88 29.71 14.48
C ALA A 434 3.60 28.46 15.33
N ASP A 435 2.43 28.37 15.96
CA ASP A 435 2.07 27.30 16.89
C ASP A 435 1.33 26.13 16.21
N LEU A 436 1.32 26.11 14.87
CA LEU A 436 0.63 25.10 14.06
C LEU A 436 1.17 23.69 14.29
N GLU A 437 2.48 23.56 14.57
CA GLU A 437 3.14 22.30 14.93
C GLU A 437 2.86 21.92 16.40
N GLU A 438 2.61 22.90 17.26
CA GLU A 438 2.33 22.68 18.67
C GLU A 438 0.88 22.22 18.94
N MET A 439 -0.12 22.87 18.36
CA MET A 439 -1.52 22.46 18.50
C MET A 439 -2.32 22.76 17.23
N PRO A 440 -2.78 21.73 16.50
CA PRO A 440 -3.63 21.93 15.33
C PRO A 440 -4.97 22.57 15.74
N LEU A 441 -5.36 23.65 15.07
CA LEU A 441 -6.61 24.36 15.34
C LEU A 441 -7.84 23.46 15.24
N THR A 442 -7.84 22.52 14.28
CA THR A 442 -8.91 21.53 14.10
C THR A 442 -9.15 20.73 15.37
N LYS A 443 -8.08 20.29 16.05
CA LYS A 443 -8.18 19.56 17.32
C LYS A 443 -8.77 20.43 18.42
N VAL A 444 -8.31 21.68 18.55
CA VAL A 444 -8.85 22.59 19.57
C VAL A 444 -10.35 22.80 19.37
N MET A 445 -10.79 22.99 18.13
CA MET A 445 -12.21 23.13 17.78
C MET A 445 -13.03 21.86 18.02
N ASP A 446 -12.49 20.68 17.69
CA ASP A 446 -13.16 19.39 17.93
C ASP A 446 -13.37 19.15 19.44
N TRP A 447 -12.35 19.41 20.26
CA TRP A 447 -12.44 19.29 21.73
C TRP A 447 -13.43 20.28 22.33
N LEU A 448 -13.46 21.54 21.85
CA LEU A 448 -14.43 22.54 22.28
C LEU A 448 -15.86 22.13 21.94
N ALA A 449 -16.10 21.64 20.72
CA ALA A 449 -17.41 21.15 20.31
C ALA A 449 -17.88 19.97 21.17
N CYS A 450 -17.02 18.97 21.39
CA CYS A 450 -17.35 17.81 22.21
C CYS A 450 -17.61 18.18 23.68
N LEU A 451 -16.88 19.16 24.23
CA LEU A 451 -17.09 19.66 25.59
C LEU A 451 -18.42 20.41 25.73
N LEU A 452 -18.76 21.25 24.76
CA LEU A 452 -20.06 21.92 24.72
C LEU A 452 -21.17 20.89 24.63
N ASP A 453 -21.10 19.93 23.70
CA ASP A 453 -22.12 18.88 23.56
C ASP A 453 -22.29 18.04 24.83
N ALA A 454 -21.19 17.78 25.56
CA ALA A 454 -21.23 16.98 26.79
C ALA A 454 -21.77 17.75 28.01
N HIS A 455 -21.38 19.02 28.19
CA HIS A 455 -21.59 19.76 29.45
C HIS A 455 -22.52 20.99 29.35
N PHE A 456 -22.97 21.37 28.15
CA PHE A 456 -23.81 22.56 27.94
C PHE A 456 -25.10 22.55 28.78
N ASN A 457 -25.79 21.41 28.86
CA ASN A 457 -27.02 21.30 29.65
C ASN A 457 -26.79 21.55 31.15
N HIS A 458 -25.62 21.13 31.66
CA HIS A 458 -25.26 21.35 33.06
C HIS A 458 -24.92 22.82 33.29
N TRP A 459 -24.12 23.43 32.43
CA TRP A 459 -23.77 24.84 32.52
C TRP A 459 -24.97 25.78 32.31
N ALA A 460 -25.96 25.39 31.52
CA ALA A 460 -27.17 26.18 31.28
C ALA A 460 -28.11 26.22 32.50
N LEU A 461 -28.01 25.22 33.37
CA LEU A 461 -28.82 25.08 34.58
C LEU A 461 -28.09 25.54 35.85
N ASP A 462 -26.75 25.55 35.83
CA ASP A 462 -25.92 25.92 36.95
C ASP A 462 -25.82 27.46 37.09
N THR A 463 -26.10 27.97 38.29
CA THR A 463 -26.03 29.41 38.63
C THR A 463 -24.68 29.79 39.24
N GLY A 464 -23.63 29.10 38.79
CA GLY A 464 -22.25 29.27 39.25
C GLY A 464 -21.62 30.63 38.90
N PRO A 465 -20.39 30.88 39.38
CA PRO A 465 -19.72 32.19 39.33
C PRO A 465 -19.22 32.62 37.94
N LEU A 466 -19.17 31.72 36.95
CA LEU A 466 -18.94 32.07 35.55
C LEU A 466 -20.28 32.07 34.82
N ALA A 467 -20.72 33.23 34.36
CA ALA A 467 -21.91 33.32 33.52
C ALA A 467 -21.61 32.61 32.19
N ILE A 468 -22.31 31.52 31.89
CA ILE A 468 -22.14 30.77 30.63
C ILE A 468 -22.24 31.69 29.39
N GLY A 469 -23.02 32.78 29.50
CA GLY A 469 -23.13 33.80 28.47
C GLY A 469 -21.79 34.48 28.15
N GLU A 470 -20.96 34.78 29.16
CA GLU A 470 -19.64 35.40 28.95
C GLU A 470 -18.67 34.43 28.27
N LEU A 471 -18.73 33.13 28.59
CA LEU A 471 -17.92 32.10 27.92
C LEU A 471 -18.33 31.93 26.46
N LEU A 472 -19.63 31.93 26.17
CA LEU A 472 -20.15 31.82 24.81
C LEU A 472 -19.86 33.07 23.98
N ASP A 473 -19.94 34.26 24.57
CA ASP A 473 -19.57 35.51 23.92
C ASP A 473 -18.08 35.54 23.57
N ARG A 474 -17.21 35.12 24.51
CA ARG A 474 -15.76 34.98 24.25
C ARG A 474 -15.46 33.98 23.15
N LEU A 475 -16.12 32.83 23.15
CA LEU A 475 -15.99 31.83 22.09
C LEU A 475 -16.41 32.40 20.74
N ALA A 476 -17.56 33.09 20.68
CA ALA A 476 -18.08 33.66 19.45
C ALA A 476 -17.11 34.70 18.85
N VAL A 477 -16.53 35.55 19.70
CA VAL A 477 -15.52 36.54 19.28
C VAL A 477 -14.25 35.83 18.77
N ALA A 478 -13.71 34.87 19.53
CA ALA A 478 -12.51 34.14 19.13
C ALA A 478 -12.68 33.39 17.80
N VAL A 479 -13.81 32.70 17.61
CA VAL A 479 -14.13 32.00 16.36
C VAL A 479 -14.33 32.97 15.20
N SER A 480 -14.92 34.14 15.42
CA SER A 480 -15.07 35.16 14.37
C SER A 480 -13.70 35.68 13.91
N ASN A 481 -12.79 35.98 14.84
CA ASN A 481 -11.44 36.45 14.53
C ASN A 481 -10.64 35.41 13.75
N ILE A 482 -10.75 34.13 14.14
CA ILE A 482 -10.10 33.02 13.42
C ILE A 482 -10.68 32.89 12.01
N ARG A 483 -12.01 32.98 11.86
CA ARG A 483 -12.64 32.91 10.54
C ARG A 483 -12.15 34.04 9.62
N GLU A 484 -12.04 35.27 10.13
CA GLU A 484 -11.50 36.40 9.36
C GLU A 484 -10.04 36.14 8.94
N LEU A 485 -9.19 35.65 9.84
CA LEU A 485 -7.80 35.28 9.52
C LEU A 485 -7.71 34.23 8.40
N PHE A 486 -8.55 33.20 8.43
CA PHE A 486 -8.59 32.17 7.38
C PHE A 486 -9.12 32.71 6.05
N CYS A 487 -10.09 33.63 6.07
CA CYS A 487 -10.53 34.32 4.86
C CYS A 487 -9.38 35.10 4.22
N ASP A 488 -8.64 35.88 5.01
CA ASP A 488 -7.49 36.65 4.53
C ASP A 488 -6.37 35.74 3.97
N LEU A 489 -6.09 34.60 4.64
CA LEU A 489 -5.12 33.61 4.17
C LEU A 489 -5.53 32.95 2.85
N CYS A 490 -6.81 32.60 2.70
CA CYS A 490 -7.35 32.07 1.45
C CYS A 490 -7.20 33.08 0.31
N GLU A 491 -7.43 34.38 0.57
CA GLU A 491 -7.20 35.42 -0.42
C GLU A 491 -5.72 35.47 -0.83
N VAL A 492 -4.79 35.45 0.13
CA VAL A 492 -3.34 35.45 -0.14
C VAL A 492 -2.90 34.20 -0.90
N GLU A 493 -3.43 33.02 -0.59
CA GLU A 493 -3.14 31.77 -1.32
C GLU A 493 -3.56 31.90 -2.79
N GLN A 494 -4.74 32.45 -3.06
CA GLN A 494 -5.21 32.67 -4.44
C GLN A 494 -4.33 33.66 -5.19
N TRP A 495 -3.90 34.74 -4.53
CA TRP A 495 -2.93 35.69 -5.10
C TRP A 495 -1.61 35.00 -5.44
N LEU A 496 -1.09 34.14 -4.58
CA LEU A 496 0.14 33.37 -4.82
C LEU A 496 0.00 32.38 -5.98
N LEU A 497 -1.14 31.69 -6.09
CA LEU A 497 -1.41 30.75 -7.19
C LEU A 497 -1.42 31.44 -8.57
N VAL A 498 -1.91 32.68 -8.62
CA VAL A 498 -1.90 33.51 -9.83
C VAL A 498 -0.52 34.06 -10.14
N ILE A 499 0.23 34.56 -9.14
CA ILE A 499 1.62 35.02 -9.33
C ILE A 499 2.52 33.88 -9.83
N LEU A 500 2.29 32.65 -9.35
CA LEU A 500 3.03 31.45 -9.75
C LEU A 500 2.55 30.83 -11.07
N LYS A 501 1.62 31.47 -11.80
CA LYS A 501 1.04 31.00 -13.07
C LYS A 501 0.47 29.58 -13.02
N LYS A 502 0.02 29.14 -11.84
CA LYS A 502 -0.64 27.83 -11.69
C LYS A 502 -2.12 27.90 -12.03
N VAL A 503 -2.71 29.10 -12.00
CA VAL A 503 -4.11 29.37 -12.31
C VAL A 503 -4.19 30.73 -13.02
N ASP A 504 -4.98 30.83 -14.09
CA ASP A 504 -5.14 32.06 -14.90
C ASP A 504 -6.21 33.04 -14.34
N THR A 505 -7.02 32.60 -13.37
CA THR A 505 -8.14 33.38 -12.82
C THR A 505 -8.26 33.24 -11.30
N LEU A 506 -8.37 34.38 -10.60
CA LEU A 506 -8.70 34.42 -9.17
C LEU A 506 -10.16 33.98 -8.96
N GLN A 507 -10.38 32.93 -8.18
CA GLN A 507 -11.72 32.50 -7.76
C GLN A 507 -12.00 32.99 -6.35
N PHE A 508 -12.33 34.28 -6.20
CA PHE A 508 -12.88 34.75 -4.94
C PHE A 508 -14.27 34.12 -4.74
N GLU A 509 -14.52 33.52 -3.58
CA GLU A 509 -15.86 33.09 -3.22
C GLU A 509 -16.79 34.31 -3.23
N SER A 510 -17.70 34.31 -4.20
CA SER A 510 -18.53 35.46 -4.52
C SER A 510 -19.53 35.76 -3.41
N ARG A 511 -19.27 36.82 -2.65
CA ARG A 511 -20.33 37.67 -2.05
C ARG A 511 -20.27 39.13 -2.50
N SER A 512 -19.56 39.43 -3.59
CA SER A 512 -19.68 40.74 -4.25
C SER A 512 -20.66 40.65 -5.44
N PRO A 513 -21.66 41.54 -5.54
CA PRO A 513 -22.66 41.53 -6.61
C PRO A 513 -22.12 41.97 -7.99
N TYR A 514 -20.82 42.16 -8.14
CA TYR A 514 -20.20 42.56 -9.41
C TYR A 514 -18.90 41.79 -9.64
N ALA A 515 -18.78 41.19 -10.82
CA ALA A 515 -17.56 40.55 -11.29
C ALA A 515 -16.83 41.50 -12.26
N ILE A 516 -15.52 41.67 -12.07
CA ILE A 516 -14.65 42.35 -13.02
C ILE A 516 -14.02 41.27 -13.90
N VAL A 517 -14.36 41.28 -15.19
CA VAL A 517 -13.77 40.37 -16.19
C VAL A 517 -12.70 41.13 -16.97
N PRO A 518 -11.43 40.68 -17.00
CA PRO A 518 -10.43 41.27 -17.87
C PRO A 518 -10.70 40.88 -19.33
N PHE A 519 -10.70 41.87 -20.22
CA PHE A 519 -10.71 41.67 -21.67
C PHE A 519 -9.28 41.85 -22.19
N GLU A 520 -8.82 40.90 -23.02
CA GLU A 520 -7.62 41.09 -23.83
C GLU A 520 -7.93 42.12 -24.95
N ILE A 521 -7.02 43.09 -25.14
CA ILE A 521 -7.09 44.15 -26.16
C ILE A 521 -6.49 43.65 -27.48
#